data_AF-A0AAP5BLP3-F1
#
_entry.id   AF-A0AAP5BLP3-F1
#
_cell.length_a   1.000
_cell.length_b   1.000
_cell.length_c   1.000
_cell.angle_alpha   90.00
_cell.angle_beta   90.00
_cell.angle_gamma   90.00
#
_symmetry.space_group_name_H-M   'P 1'
#
loop_
_entity.id
_entity.type
_entity.pdbx_description
1 polymer ?
#
loop_
_entity_poly.entity_id
_entity_poly.type
_entity_poly.pdbx_seq_one_letter_code
_entity_poly.pdbx_strand_id
1 'polypeptide(L)'
;MAEIIEIGSSPCNEECAQVGQSDYPERSKAECRAFINQIKRVIGEPPEGVTLYTKSNSHDFGTYREVAVKVTAVGEDARDIALVYAYRCEGESPENWDDEARAELADAGFPSSVEA
;
A
#
# COMPACT_ATOMS: atom_id res chain seq x y z
N MET A 1 -11.92 3.12 18.87
CA MET A 1 -11.84 3.96 17.66
C MET A 1 -10.80 3.33 16.77
N ALA A 2 -11.05 3.18 15.47
CA ALA A 2 -10.04 2.67 14.56
C ALA A 2 -9.09 3.81 14.16
N GLU A 3 -7.80 3.52 14.11
CA GLU A 3 -6.77 4.45 13.65
C GLU A 3 -6.35 4.05 12.24
N ILE A 4 -6.18 5.04 11.37
CA ILE A 4 -5.81 4.83 9.97
C ILE A 4 -4.54 5.62 9.71
N ILE A 5 -3.50 4.93 9.24
CA ILE A 5 -2.23 5.52 8.84
C ILE A 5 -2.09 5.30 7.33
N GLU A 6 -1.94 6.38 6.58
CA GLU A 6 -1.80 6.38 5.12
C GLU A 6 -0.34 6.15 4.74
N ILE A 7 -0.08 5.35 3.72
CA ILE A 7 1.28 4.98 3.29
C ILE A 7 1.59 5.62 1.93
N GLY A 8 0.73 5.40 0.94
CA GLY A 8 0.92 5.86 -0.43
C GLY A 8 0.32 4.88 -1.45
N SER A 9 0.22 5.31 -2.71
CA SER A 9 -0.33 4.47 -3.80
C SER A 9 0.69 3.49 -4.40
N SER A 10 1.98 3.77 -4.24
CA SER A 10 3.14 3.00 -4.71
C SER A 10 4.37 3.35 -3.84
N PRO A 11 5.50 2.65 -4.02
CA PRO A 11 6.80 3.09 -3.53
C PRO A 11 7.11 4.53 -3.95
N CYS A 12 7.78 5.28 -3.08
CA CYS A 12 7.95 6.73 -3.23
C CYS A 12 8.88 7.15 -4.39
N ASN A 13 9.79 6.28 -4.84
CA ASN A 13 10.66 6.53 -5.99
C ASN A 13 10.10 5.97 -7.31
N GLU A 14 8.86 5.46 -7.32
CA GLU A 14 8.23 4.86 -8.49
C GLU A 14 7.14 5.76 -9.07
N GLU A 15 6.95 5.70 -10.39
CA GLU A 15 5.80 6.35 -11.03
C GLU A 15 4.50 5.62 -10.65
N CYS A 16 3.53 6.36 -10.12
CA CYS A 16 2.22 5.83 -9.75
C CYS A 16 1.15 6.13 -10.80
N ALA A 17 0.07 5.34 -10.78
CA ALA A 17 -1.11 5.58 -11.60
C ALA A 17 -1.67 6.99 -11.37
N GLN A 18 -1.93 7.72 -12.46
CA GLN A 18 -2.43 9.10 -12.38
C GLN A 18 -3.94 9.15 -12.57
N VAL A 19 -4.64 9.81 -11.64
CA VAL A 19 -6.09 10.04 -11.75
C VAL A 19 -6.38 10.77 -13.07
N GLY A 20 -7.35 10.26 -13.82
CA GLY A 20 -7.72 10.79 -15.13
C GLY A 20 -7.13 10.04 -16.33
N GLN A 21 -6.14 9.17 -16.12
CA GLN A 21 -5.74 8.20 -17.14
C GLN A 21 -6.81 7.11 -17.31
N SER A 22 -6.96 6.58 -18.53
CA SER A 22 -8.02 5.61 -18.85
C SER A 22 -7.87 4.28 -18.12
N ASP A 23 -6.64 3.89 -17.81
CA ASP A 23 -6.26 2.66 -17.12
C ASP A 23 -6.13 2.85 -15.60
N TYR A 24 -6.35 4.06 -15.09
CA TYR A 24 -6.19 4.39 -13.68
C TYR A 24 -6.94 3.43 -12.73
N PRO A 25 -8.23 3.08 -12.93
CA PRO A 25 -8.96 2.25 -11.98
C PRO A 25 -8.36 0.85 -11.80
N GLU A 26 -7.84 0.27 -12.86
CA GLU A 26 -7.21 -1.05 -12.90
C GLU A 26 -5.76 -0.97 -12.40
N ARG A 27 -4.98 -0.01 -12.92
CA ARG A 27 -3.57 0.19 -12.56
C ARG A 27 -3.40 0.54 -11.09
N SER A 28 -4.19 1.48 -10.55
CA SER A 28 -4.12 1.87 -9.13
C SER A 28 -4.43 0.72 -8.17
N LYS A 29 -5.33 -0.20 -8.56
CA LYS A 29 -5.61 -1.41 -7.76
C LYS A 29 -4.46 -2.40 -7.82
N ALA A 30 -3.86 -2.58 -9.00
CA ALA A 30 -2.72 -3.47 -9.18
C ALA A 30 -1.51 -2.99 -8.38
N GLU A 31 -1.19 -1.69 -8.47
CA GLU A 31 -0.11 -1.04 -7.70
C GLU A 31 -0.34 -1.17 -6.19
N CYS A 32 -1.53 -0.80 -5.68
CA CYS A 32 -1.80 -0.94 -4.25
C CYS A 32 -1.70 -2.40 -3.76
N ARG A 33 -2.14 -3.37 -4.57
CA ARG A 33 -2.03 -4.79 -4.23
C ARG A 33 -0.57 -5.24 -4.15
N ALA A 34 0.21 -4.93 -5.19
CA ALA A 34 1.63 -5.25 -5.24
C ALA A 34 2.39 -4.59 -4.08
N PHE A 35 2.05 -3.34 -3.75
CA PHE A 35 2.68 -2.61 -2.66
C PHE A 35 2.35 -3.18 -1.29
N ILE A 36 1.09 -3.59 -1.05
CA ILE A 36 0.72 -4.31 0.18
C ILE A 36 1.53 -5.60 0.32
N ASN A 37 1.64 -6.38 -0.75
CA ASN A 37 2.40 -7.63 -0.73
C ASN A 37 3.89 -7.37 -0.45
N GLN A 38 4.47 -6.36 -1.10
CA GLN A 38 5.87 -6.00 -0.88
C GLN A 38 6.13 -5.48 0.54
N ILE A 39 5.26 -4.62 1.08
CA ILE A 39 5.34 -4.16 2.47
C ILE A 39 5.35 -5.36 3.43
N LYS A 40 4.51 -6.37 3.20
CA LYS A 40 4.50 -7.59 4.01
C LYS A 40 5.79 -8.41 3.90
N ARG A 41 6.42 -8.46 2.72
CA ARG A 41 7.72 -9.12 2.54
C ARG A 41 8.84 -8.41 3.31
N VAL A 42 8.85 -7.09 3.30
CA VAL A 42 9.90 -6.26 3.94
C VAL A 42 9.71 -6.16 5.46
N ILE A 43 8.49 -5.90 5.91
CA ILE A 43 8.17 -5.55 7.30
C ILE A 43 7.66 -6.76 8.10
N GLY A 44 7.10 -7.76 7.42
CA GLY A 44 6.44 -8.92 7.98
C GLY A 44 4.91 -8.86 7.86
N GLU A 45 4.24 -9.98 8.11
CA GLU A 45 2.78 -10.04 8.16
C GLU A 45 2.22 -9.15 9.30
N PRO A 46 1.06 -8.52 9.11
CA PRO A 46 0.46 -7.66 10.12
C PRO A 46 0.06 -8.46 11.36
N PRO A 47 0.30 -7.93 12.58
CA PRO A 47 -0.14 -8.57 13.81
C PRO A 47 -1.67 -8.51 13.97
N GLU A 48 -2.18 -9.16 15.01
CA GLU A 48 -3.61 -9.14 15.32
C GLU A 48 -4.12 -7.69 15.49
N GLY A 49 -5.28 -7.40 14.91
CA GLY A 49 -5.87 -6.07 14.95
C GLY A 49 -5.21 -5.06 14.01
N VAL A 50 -4.37 -5.50 13.07
CA VAL A 50 -3.82 -4.68 11.99
C VAL A 50 -4.26 -5.19 10.63
N THR A 51 -4.65 -4.28 9.74
CA THR A 51 -4.98 -4.61 8.35
C THR A 51 -4.33 -3.61 7.40
N LEU A 52 -3.47 -4.11 6.50
CA LEU A 52 -3.04 -3.40 5.29
C LEU A 52 -4.11 -3.55 4.22
N TYR A 53 -4.55 -2.43 3.63
CA TYR A 53 -5.63 -2.45 2.65
C TYR A 53 -5.54 -1.27 1.67
N THR A 54 -6.24 -1.40 0.55
CA THR A 54 -6.44 -0.29 -0.39
C THR A 54 -7.58 0.60 0.11
N LYS A 55 -7.25 1.83 0.51
CA LYS A 55 -8.21 2.88 0.83
C LYS A 55 -8.65 3.57 -0.46
N SER A 56 -9.97 3.74 -0.60
CA SER A 56 -10.57 4.47 -1.73
C SER A 56 -11.08 5.82 -1.24
N ASN A 57 -10.52 6.90 -1.77
CA ASN A 57 -10.89 8.27 -1.46
C ASN A 57 -11.66 8.87 -2.64
N SER A 58 -12.98 9.00 -2.48
CA SER A 58 -13.82 9.65 -3.48
C SER A 58 -13.53 11.15 -3.52
N HIS A 59 -13.22 11.67 -4.70
CA HIS A 59 -13.03 13.10 -4.97
C HIS A 59 -13.80 13.50 -6.24
N ASP A 60 -13.96 14.80 -6.47
CA ASP A 60 -14.74 15.35 -7.60
C ASP A 60 -14.20 14.92 -8.99
N PHE A 61 -12.93 14.53 -9.05
CA PHE A 61 -12.22 14.11 -10.28
C PHE A 61 -12.03 12.60 -10.40
N GLY A 62 -12.65 11.82 -9.50
CA GLY A 62 -12.55 10.36 -9.48
C GLY A 62 -12.21 9.82 -8.09
N THR A 63 -12.06 8.50 -8.00
CA THR A 63 -11.71 7.83 -6.74
C THR A 63 -10.21 7.59 -6.69
N TYR A 64 -9.48 8.38 -5.90
CA TYR A 64 -8.08 8.13 -5.61
C TYR A 64 -7.92 6.86 -4.76
N ARG A 65 -6.85 6.09 -4.96
CA ARG A 65 -6.55 4.87 -4.19
C ARG A 65 -5.14 4.91 -3.65
N GLU A 66 -5.00 4.46 -2.42
CA GLU A 66 -3.72 4.34 -1.72
C GLU A 66 -3.73 3.12 -0.79
N VAL A 67 -2.54 2.70 -0.38
CA VAL A 67 -2.35 1.75 0.70
C VAL A 67 -2.45 2.47 2.04
N ALA A 68 -3.19 1.89 2.97
CA ALA A 68 -3.30 2.35 4.34
C ALA A 68 -3.25 1.17 5.31
N VAL A 69 -2.86 1.45 6.55
CA VAL A 69 -2.94 0.53 7.69
C VAL A 69 -4.12 0.93 8.55
N LYS A 70 -4.99 -0.03 8.86
CA LYS A 70 -6.08 0.14 9.83
C LYS A 70 -5.75 -0.62 11.11
N VAL A 71 -5.76 0.09 12.23
CA VAL A 71 -5.55 -0.47 13.58
C VAL A 71 -6.88 -0.57 14.30
N THR A 72 -7.22 -1.79 14.72
CA THR A 72 -8.42 -2.13 15.51
C THR A 72 -8.10 -2.94 16.77
N ALA A 73 -6.81 -3.13 17.09
CA ALA A 73 -6.38 -3.82 18.30
C ALA A 73 -6.98 -3.19 19.57
N VAL A 74 -7.32 -4.04 20.54
CA VAL A 74 -7.94 -3.66 21.81
C VAL A 74 -7.04 -4.10 22.96
N GLY A 75 -6.89 -3.24 23.97
CA GLY A 75 -5.91 -3.40 25.04
C GLY A 75 -4.63 -2.62 24.75
N GLU A 76 -3.98 -2.12 25.80
CA GLU A 76 -2.82 -1.22 25.70
C GLU A 76 -1.65 -1.89 24.97
N ASP A 77 -1.19 -3.04 25.47
CA ASP A 77 -0.05 -3.78 24.87
C ASP A 77 -0.28 -4.15 23.40
N ALA A 78 -1.47 -4.66 23.07
CA ALA A 78 -1.82 -5.04 21.69
C ALA A 78 -1.91 -3.82 20.78
N ARG A 79 -2.44 -2.70 21.29
CA ARG A 79 -2.52 -1.44 20.54
C ARG A 79 -1.12 -0.87 20.29
N ASP A 80 -0.22 -0.94 21.25
CA ASP A 80 1.15 -0.45 21.08
C ASP A 80 1.90 -1.26 20.02
N ILE A 81 1.79 -2.60 20.05
CA ILE A 81 2.36 -3.47 19.00
C ILE A 81 1.77 -3.13 17.62
N ALA A 82 0.45 -2.94 17.54
CA ALA A 82 -0.24 -2.61 16.30
C ALA A 82 0.20 -1.25 15.73
N LEU A 83 0.37 -0.24 16.59
CA LEU A 83 0.84 1.08 16.19
C LEU A 83 2.30 1.06 15.77
N VAL A 84 3.17 0.34 16.47
CA VAL A 84 4.56 0.16 16.05
C VAL A 84 4.62 -0.43 14.65
N TYR A 85 3.85 -1.48 14.36
CA TYR A 85 3.78 -2.03 13.00
C TYR A 85 3.29 -0.99 11.98
N ALA A 86 2.22 -0.25 12.30
CA ALA A 86 1.65 0.73 11.38
C ALA A 86 2.62 1.90 11.06
N TYR A 87 3.35 2.41 12.06
CA TYR A 87 4.37 3.44 11.85
C TYR A 87 5.59 2.90 11.09
N ARG A 88 5.96 1.63 11.30
CA ARG A 88 6.98 1.00 10.45
C ARG A 88 6.52 0.92 9.00
N CYS A 89 5.27 0.56 8.73
CA CYS A 89 4.74 0.61 7.36
C CYS A 89 4.85 2.00 6.74
N GLU A 90 4.59 3.07 7.49
CA GLU A 90 4.70 4.44 6.96
C GLU A 90 6.17 4.81 6.73
N GLY A 91 7.02 4.67 7.75
CA GLY A 91 8.41 5.16 7.72
C GLY A 91 9.44 4.23 7.08
N GLU A 92 9.12 2.95 6.91
CA GLU A 92 10.02 1.91 6.36
C GLU A 92 9.41 1.20 5.14
N SER A 93 8.35 1.74 4.52
CA SER A 93 7.84 1.18 3.26
C SER A 93 8.94 1.21 2.19
N PRO A 94 8.98 0.20 1.30
CA PRO A 94 10.03 0.13 0.30
C PRO A 94 9.90 1.32 -0.66
N GLU A 95 11.05 1.90 -1.03
CA GLU A 95 11.09 3.06 -1.91
C GLU A 95 11.00 2.71 -3.39
N ASN A 96 11.31 1.45 -3.75
CA ASN A 96 11.25 0.91 -5.11
C ASN A 96 10.55 -0.45 -5.16
N TRP A 97 10.06 -0.84 -6.34
CA TRP A 97 9.49 -2.18 -6.54
C TRP A 97 10.56 -3.27 -6.42
N ASP A 98 10.24 -4.38 -5.75
CA ASP A 98 11.05 -5.60 -5.81
C ASP A 98 10.65 -6.48 -7.01
N ASP A 99 11.46 -7.49 -7.32
CA ASP A 99 11.23 -8.36 -8.49
C ASP A 99 9.84 -9.05 -8.46
N GLU A 100 9.37 -9.42 -7.27
CA GLU A 100 8.05 -10.01 -7.11
C GLU A 100 6.93 -9.01 -7.41
N ALA A 101 7.01 -7.79 -6.92
CA ALA A 101 6.04 -6.74 -7.23
C ALA A 101 6.06 -6.39 -8.72
N ARG A 102 7.24 -6.33 -9.36
CA ARG A 102 7.36 -6.11 -10.80
C ARG A 102 6.70 -7.23 -11.60
N ALA A 103 6.87 -8.49 -11.18
CA ALA A 103 6.20 -9.62 -11.80
C ALA A 103 4.68 -9.57 -11.60
N GLU A 104 4.20 -9.27 -10.39
CA GLU A 104 2.77 -9.10 -10.08
C GLU A 104 2.12 -8.01 -10.94
N LEU A 105 2.85 -6.91 -11.17
CA LEU A 105 2.43 -5.78 -12.00
C LEU A 105 2.44 -6.14 -13.49
N ALA A 106 3.47 -6.83 -13.97
CA ALA A 106 3.55 -7.31 -15.35
C ALA A 106 2.42 -8.30 -15.68
N ASP A 107 2.14 -9.25 -14.78
CA ASP A 107 1.04 -10.21 -14.91
C ASP A 107 -0.34 -9.52 -14.90
N ALA A 108 -0.45 -8.37 -14.22
CA ALA A 108 -1.64 -7.53 -14.23
C ALA A 108 -1.76 -6.64 -15.48
N GLY A 109 -0.76 -6.63 -16.37
CA GLY A 109 -0.72 -5.81 -17.58
C GLY A 109 -0.18 -4.39 -17.37
N PHE A 110 0.45 -4.11 -16.24
CA PHE A 110 0.97 -2.78 -15.85
C PHE A 110 2.45 -2.84 -15.46
N PRO A 111 3.37 -3.30 -16.33
CA PRO A 111 4.78 -3.44 -15.99
C PRO A 111 5.39 -2.10 -15.53
N SER A 112 6.14 -2.12 -14.42
CA SER A 112 6.88 -0.94 -13.96
C SER A 112 8.09 -0.69 -14.87
N SER A 113 8.18 0.48 -15.48
CA SER A 113 9.32 0.89 -16.31
C SER A 113 10.44 1.43 -15.42
N VAL A 114 11.25 0.57 -14.82
CA VAL A 114 12.56 0.98 -14.30
C VAL A 114 13.58 -0.06 -14.73
N GLU A 115 14.43 0.30 -15.71
CA GLU A 115 15.66 -0.44 -15.97
C GLU A 115 16.58 -0.28 -14.74
N ALA A 116 17.09 -1.41 -14.24
CA ALA A 116 18.00 -1.49 -13.11
C ALA A 116 19.36 -0.82 -13.39
#